data_AF-A0A2E4YCM1-F1
#
_entry.id   AF-A0A2E4YCM1-F1
#
_cell.length_a   1.000
_cell.length_b   1.000
_cell.length_c   1.000
_cell.angle_alpha   90.00
_cell.angle_beta   90.00
_cell.angle_gamma   90.00
#
_symmetry.space_group_name_H-M   'P 1'
#
loop_
_entity.id
_entity.type
_entity.pdbx_description
1 polymer ?
#
loop_
_entity_poly.entity_id
_entity_poly.type
_entity_poly.pdbx_seq_one_letter_code
_entity_poly.pdbx_strand_id
1 'polypeptide(L)'
;MRLYDLFENENTNLVVIYPGRFHPFHIGHGKVFKYLKQKYKGAQVFIASSDKTDNHKSPFTFQEKKKMMQLAGVDPNSIVQCKVPYVATEITDRFDPDKTVIVYAVSEKDMAEDPRFNFPDVGMALLTRGAKKGQPAHMQKWPGMKNAKPLRDHSYITTVPTFKFTLRGKAINSATQIRDMIAKADESQLEQILQDLYGNPNIPKDVMQLFQNKLQSGITSENWEEPSLYEAIMEAQLTHDVEEKITKRTPMGDVVKDFYKSDAPQFKGKSKAKRRQMAIAAKLSKMDEKEDDADLLKGFDPKTARALVHLKTKYPQADNVLSALLADVEKNERDGDKTDFKHEQELSKLTKAIEVLQKEIKVLKNTQGKIK
;
A
#
# COMPACT_ATOMS: atom_id res chain seq x y z
N MET A 1 23.24 4.71 -27.03
CA MET A 1 21.86 4.93 -27.47
C MET A 1 21.82 4.69 -28.97
N ARG A 2 21.05 3.71 -29.45
CA ARG A 2 21.03 3.36 -30.89
C ARG A 2 19.90 4.16 -31.55
N LEU A 3 20.05 4.55 -32.83
CA LEU A 3 19.05 5.35 -33.56
C LEU A 3 17.64 4.73 -33.60
N TYR A 4 17.49 3.43 -33.35
CA TYR A 4 16.18 2.77 -33.23
C TYR A 4 15.42 3.13 -31.94
N ASP A 5 16.09 3.66 -30.91
CA ASP A 5 15.47 4.15 -29.68
C ASP A 5 14.78 5.53 -29.87
N LEU A 6 14.94 6.14 -31.05
CA LEU A 6 14.41 7.46 -31.42
C LEU A 6 13.09 7.41 -32.21
N PHE A 7 12.64 6.23 -32.65
CA PHE A 7 11.25 6.10 -33.10
C PHE A 7 10.39 6.13 -31.84
N GLU A 8 9.51 7.13 -31.74
CA GLU A 8 8.56 7.34 -30.65
C GLU A 8 8.12 6.00 -30.07
N ASN A 9 8.52 5.71 -28.84
CA ASN A 9 8.06 4.51 -28.16
C ASN A 9 6.54 4.65 -28.06
N GLU A 10 5.79 4.00 -28.94
CA GLU A 10 4.33 4.06 -28.92
C GLU A 10 3.91 3.75 -27.49
N ASN A 11 3.02 4.55 -26.89
CA ASN A 11 2.54 4.38 -25.52
C ASN A 11 3.44 4.89 -24.35
N THR A 12 4.39 5.81 -24.53
CA THR A 12 5.11 6.41 -23.37
C THR A 12 4.19 7.06 -22.33
N ASN A 13 3.03 7.56 -22.77
CA ASN A 13 2.02 8.20 -21.93
C ASN A 13 0.92 7.23 -21.48
N LEU A 14 1.13 5.93 -21.66
CA LEU A 14 0.19 4.89 -21.26
C LEU A 14 0.68 4.22 -19.97
N VAL A 15 -0.25 4.05 -19.04
CA VAL A 15 -0.05 3.25 -17.83
C VAL A 15 -1.04 2.11 -17.84
N VAL A 16 -0.52 0.90 -17.74
CA VAL A 16 -1.31 -0.33 -17.67
C VAL A 16 -1.27 -0.86 -16.25
N ILE A 17 -2.43 -1.01 -15.63
CA ILE A 17 -2.58 -1.51 -14.27
C ILE A 17 -3.21 -2.90 -14.34
N TYR A 18 -2.57 -3.90 -13.73
CA TYR A 18 -3.12 -5.25 -13.61
C TYR A 18 -3.66 -5.44 -12.18
N PRO A 19 -4.94 -5.08 -11.93
CA PRO A 19 -5.53 -5.21 -10.62
C PRO A 19 -5.89 -6.66 -10.30
N GLY A 20 -5.70 -7.05 -9.04
CA GLY A 20 -6.17 -8.35 -8.58
C GLY A 20 -5.99 -8.59 -7.09
N ARG A 21 -6.76 -9.57 -6.58
CA ARG A 21 -6.64 -10.01 -5.19
C ARG A 21 -5.42 -10.91 -5.01
N PHE A 22 -5.18 -11.82 -5.96
CA PHE A 22 -4.01 -12.70 -6.03
C PHE A 22 -3.77 -13.59 -4.79
N HIS A 23 -4.75 -14.42 -4.41
CA HIS A 23 -4.64 -15.35 -3.29
C HIS A 23 -4.70 -16.82 -3.72
N PRO A 24 -3.56 -17.45 -4.09
CA PRO A 24 -2.22 -16.88 -4.21
C PRO A 24 -1.91 -16.28 -5.60
N PHE A 25 -0.85 -15.48 -5.70
CA PHE A 25 -0.23 -15.16 -6.99
C PHE A 25 0.53 -16.38 -7.51
N HIS A 26 0.50 -16.62 -8.84
CA HIS A 26 1.07 -17.80 -9.48
C HIS A 26 1.59 -17.50 -10.88
N ILE A 27 2.29 -18.46 -11.49
CA ILE A 27 2.95 -18.32 -12.81
C ILE A 27 2.01 -17.86 -13.92
N GLY A 28 0.75 -18.30 -13.93
CA GLY A 28 -0.26 -17.80 -14.86
C GLY A 28 -0.42 -16.27 -14.82
N HIS A 29 -0.47 -15.67 -13.63
CA HIS A 29 -0.52 -14.22 -13.46
C HIS A 29 0.80 -13.55 -13.87
N GLY A 30 1.95 -14.16 -13.59
CA GLY A 30 3.25 -13.69 -14.07
C GLY A 30 3.35 -13.65 -15.60
N LYS A 31 2.78 -14.65 -16.28
CA LYS A 31 2.66 -14.68 -17.75
C LYS A 31 1.77 -13.55 -18.27
N VAL A 32 0.65 -13.24 -17.60
CA VAL A 32 -0.19 -12.07 -17.94
C VAL A 32 0.61 -10.77 -17.81
N PHE A 33 1.33 -10.58 -16.70
CA PHE A 33 2.17 -9.39 -16.51
C PHE A 33 3.23 -9.24 -17.63
N LYS A 34 3.93 -10.34 -17.96
CA LYS A 34 4.89 -10.36 -19.08
C LYS A 34 4.22 -10.05 -20.42
N TYR A 35 3.05 -10.63 -20.68
CA TYR A 35 2.25 -10.35 -21.87
C TYR A 35 1.88 -8.88 -21.98
N LEU A 36 1.44 -8.24 -20.89
CA LEU A 36 1.11 -6.82 -20.87
C LEU A 36 2.31 -5.94 -21.23
N LYS A 37 3.50 -6.22 -20.67
CA LYS A 37 4.74 -5.50 -21.03
C LYS A 37 5.12 -5.69 -22.50
N GLN A 38 4.81 -6.84 -23.10
CA GLN A 38 5.08 -7.13 -24.51
C GLN A 38 4.05 -6.52 -25.45
N LYS A 39 2.78 -6.51 -25.07
CA LYS A 39 1.67 -5.96 -25.86
C LYS A 39 1.71 -4.44 -25.90
N TYR A 40 2.00 -3.82 -24.75
CA TYR A 40 2.10 -2.37 -24.59
C TYR A 40 3.55 -1.98 -24.38
N LYS A 41 4.42 -2.27 -25.37
CA LYS A 41 5.80 -1.77 -25.36
C LYS A 41 5.77 -0.25 -25.20
N GLY A 42 6.72 0.31 -24.46
CA GLY A 42 6.76 1.74 -24.14
C GLY A 42 5.90 2.16 -22.94
N ALA A 43 4.85 1.40 -22.60
CA ALA A 43 4.00 1.71 -21.46
C ALA A 43 4.62 1.33 -20.12
N GLN A 44 4.19 2.01 -19.06
CA GLN A 44 4.48 1.62 -17.69
C GLN A 44 3.45 0.59 -17.22
N VAL A 45 3.90 -0.55 -16.72
CA VAL A 45 3.01 -1.65 -16.33
C VAL A 45 3.17 -1.94 -14.84
N PHE A 46 2.05 -1.92 -14.11
CA PHE A 46 1.98 -2.16 -12.68
C PHE A 46 1.01 -3.29 -12.34
N ILE A 47 1.23 -3.93 -11.20
CA ILE A 47 0.27 -4.80 -10.52
C ILE A 47 -0.27 -4.04 -9.31
N ALA A 48 -1.59 -3.91 -9.22
CA ALA A 48 -2.27 -3.31 -8.08
C ALA A 48 -2.92 -4.40 -7.23
N SER A 49 -2.59 -4.46 -5.94
CA SER A 49 -3.23 -5.39 -5.01
C SER A 49 -3.38 -4.76 -3.64
N SER A 50 -4.47 -5.07 -2.92
CA SER A 50 -4.70 -4.56 -1.57
C SER A 50 -4.02 -5.42 -0.51
N ASP A 51 -3.97 -4.92 0.71
CA ASP A 51 -3.58 -5.71 1.90
C ASP A 51 -4.81 -6.27 2.64
N LYS A 52 -5.97 -6.30 1.98
CA LYS A 52 -7.17 -6.90 2.55
C LYS A 52 -6.98 -8.41 2.65
N THR A 53 -7.19 -8.95 3.84
CA THR A 53 -7.05 -10.38 4.12
C THR A 53 -8.27 -10.93 4.86
N ASP A 54 -8.56 -12.20 4.62
CA ASP A 54 -9.48 -13.03 5.39
C ASP A 54 -8.92 -14.45 5.44
N ASN A 55 -9.17 -15.19 6.52
CA ASN A 55 -8.53 -16.50 6.71
C ASN A 55 -9.02 -17.59 5.75
N HIS A 56 -10.09 -17.33 4.99
CA HIS A 56 -10.61 -18.29 4.03
C HIS A 56 -10.17 -17.92 2.62
N LYS A 57 -10.85 -16.96 1.97
CA LYS A 57 -10.68 -16.59 0.56
C LYS A 57 -9.41 -15.77 0.30
N SER A 58 -8.94 -15.00 1.27
CA SER A 58 -7.86 -14.02 1.08
C SER A 58 -6.73 -14.12 2.14
N PRO A 59 -6.06 -15.28 2.30
CA PRO A 59 -5.21 -15.54 3.48
C PRO A 59 -3.84 -14.84 3.47
N PHE A 60 -3.51 -14.11 2.41
CA PHE A 60 -2.16 -13.59 2.19
C PHE A 60 -2.11 -12.06 2.27
N THR A 61 -1.25 -11.53 3.11
CA THR A 61 -0.96 -10.09 3.19
C THR A 61 -0.32 -9.59 1.89
N PHE A 62 -0.29 -8.28 1.69
CA PHE A 62 0.35 -7.66 0.54
C PHE A 62 1.83 -8.04 0.43
N GLN A 63 2.58 -8.06 1.54
CA GLN A 63 4.01 -8.43 1.50
C GLN A 63 4.21 -9.89 1.10
N GLU A 64 3.36 -10.79 1.60
CA GLU A 64 3.36 -12.20 1.20
C GLU A 64 3.04 -12.35 -0.29
N LYS A 65 2.03 -11.62 -0.78
CA LYS A 65 1.70 -11.58 -2.22
C LYS A 65 2.83 -11.00 -3.07
N LYS A 66 3.49 -9.94 -2.62
CA LYS A 66 4.64 -9.33 -3.30
C LYS A 66 5.77 -10.34 -3.45
N LYS A 67 6.06 -11.11 -2.41
CA LYS A 67 7.03 -12.20 -2.47
C LYS A 67 6.67 -13.25 -3.52
N MET A 68 5.41 -13.68 -3.57
CA MET A 68 4.91 -14.61 -4.59
C MET A 68 5.01 -14.05 -6.01
N MET A 69 4.72 -12.76 -6.19
CA MET A 69 4.85 -12.06 -7.48
C MET A 69 6.31 -12.04 -7.95
N GLN A 70 7.26 -11.77 -7.05
CA GLN A 70 8.68 -11.81 -7.36
C GLN A 70 9.15 -13.21 -7.77
N LEU A 71 8.69 -14.26 -7.07
CA LEU A 71 8.95 -15.65 -7.45
C LEU A 71 8.43 -15.98 -8.85
N ALA A 72 7.29 -15.40 -9.24
CA ALA A 72 6.72 -15.52 -10.57
C ALA A 72 7.36 -14.59 -11.63
N GLY A 73 8.46 -13.92 -11.30
CA GLY A 73 9.24 -13.10 -12.23
C GLY A 73 8.74 -11.67 -12.42
N VAL A 74 7.92 -11.14 -11.50
CA VAL A 74 7.48 -9.74 -11.53
C VAL A 74 8.52 -8.84 -10.86
N ASP A 75 8.82 -7.72 -11.51
CA ASP A 75 9.69 -6.67 -10.95
C ASP A 75 9.03 -6.06 -9.70
N PRO A 76 9.70 -6.05 -8.53
CA PRO A 76 9.14 -5.48 -7.30
C PRO A 76 8.75 -4.01 -7.40
N ASN A 77 9.36 -3.22 -8.31
CA ASN A 77 9.01 -1.82 -8.52
C ASN A 77 7.68 -1.65 -9.28
N SER A 78 7.24 -2.69 -9.98
CA SER A 78 5.94 -2.75 -10.64
C SER A 78 4.82 -3.20 -9.71
N ILE A 79 5.10 -3.56 -8.44
CA ILE A 79 4.10 -4.09 -7.51
C ILE A 79 3.71 -3.00 -6.51
N VAL A 80 2.44 -2.58 -6.54
CA VAL A 80 1.95 -1.48 -5.70
C VAL A 80 0.80 -1.94 -4.82
N GLN A 81 0.89 -1.60 -3.54
CA GLN A 81 -0.20 -1.78 -2.58
C GLN A 81 -1.24 -0.71 -2.83
N CYS A 82 -2.46 -1.12 -3.13
CA CYS A 82 -3.56 -0.21 -3.41
C CYS A 82 -4.75 -0.49 -2.50
N LYS A 83 -5.31 0.55 -1.88
CA LYS A 83 -6.53 0.44 -1.06
C LYS A 83 -7.69 -0.15 -1.87
N VAL A 84 -7.85 0.32 -3.11
CA VAL A 84 -8.84 -0.16 -4.07
C VAL A 84 -8.14 -0.45 -5.41
N PRO A 85 -7.77 -1.71 -5.71
CA PRO A 85 -6.97 -2.03 -6.90
C PRO A 85 -7.54 -1.59 -8.25
N TYR A 86 -8.87 -1.53 -8.39
CA TYR A 86 -9.54 -1.10 -9.64
C TYR A 86 -9.66 0.43 -9.79
N VAL A 87 -9.12 1.18 -8.84
CA VAL A 87 -8.99 2.65 -8.88
C VAL A 87 -7.52 3.04 -8.77
N ALA A 88 -6.76 2.32 -7.93
CA ALA A 88 -5.30 2.38 -7.84
C ALA A 88 -4.73 3.80 -7.78
N THR A 89 -5.29 4.65 -6.91
CA THR A 89 -4.83 6.05 -6.72
C THR A 89 -3.33 6.11 -6.39
N GLU A 90 -2.83 5.13 -5.64
CA GLU A 90 -1.40 5.01 -5.33
C GLU A 90 -0.50 4.81 -6.57
N ILE A 91 -1.08 4.48 -7.73
CA ILE A 91 -0.42 4.45 -9.04
C ILE A 91 -0.82 5.69 -9.85
N THR A 92 -2.11 5.96 -10.01
CA THR A 92 -2.60 6.99 -10.95
C THR A 92 -2.15 8.39 -10.57
N ASP A 93 -2.04 8.69 -9.27
CA ASP A 93 -1.65 10.02 -8.76
C ASP A 93 -0.18 10.35 -9.02
N ARG A 94 0.61 9.37 -9.49
CA ARG A 94 2.00 9.57 -9.92
C ARG A 94 2.11 10.22 -11.30
N PHE A 95 1.00 10.37 -12.02
CA PHE A 95 0.97 10.75 -13.43
C PHE A 95 0.15 12.01 -13.67
N ASP A 96 0.51 12.76 -14.71
CA ASP A 96 -0.25 13.94 -15.16
C ASP A 96 -1.60 13.49 -15.73
N PRO A 97 -2.73 13.81 -15.08
CA PRO A 97 -4.04 13.30 -15.49
C PRO A 97 -4.53 13.91 -16.81
N ASP A 98 -3.94 14.99 -17.30
CA ASP A 98 -4.28 15.61 -18.59
C ASP A 98 -3.53 14.99 -19.77
N LYS A 99 -2.48 14.21 -19.51
CA LYS A 99 -1.59 13.66 -20.55
C LYS A 99 -1.52 12.15 -20.56
N THR A 100 -1.85 11.52 -19.45
CA THR A 100 -1.63 10.09 -19.24
C THR A 100 -2.91 9.31 -19.47
N VAL A 101 -2.83 8.21 -20.22
CA VAL A 101 -3.93 7.27 -20.43
C VAL A 101 -3.79 6.10 -19.46
N ILE A 102 -4.86 5.72 -18.76
CA ILE A 102 -4.88 4.58 -17.83
C ILE A 102 -5.69 3.42 -18.40
N VAL A 103 -5.10 2.22 -18.39
CA VAL A 103 -5.77 0.97 -18.80
C VAL A 103 -5.65 -0.08 -17.71
N TYR A 104 -6.76 -0.55 -17.18
CA TYR A 104 -6.84 -1.71 -16.30
C TYR A 104 -6.99 -3.00 -17.10
N ALA A 105 -6.11 -3.96 -16.85
CA ALA A 105 -6.14 -5.28 -17.47
C ALA A 105 -6.92 -6.27 -16.59
N VAL A 106 -8.03 -6.80 -17.12
CA VAL A 106 -8.89 -7.76 -16.43
C VAL A 106 -8.86 -9.09 -17.15
N SER A 107 -8.76 -10.20 -16.41
CA SER A 107 -8.65 -11.51 -17.05
C SER A 107 -9.95 -11.88 -17.80
N GLU A 108 -9.83 -12.63 -18.90
CA GLU A 108 -11.00 -13.24 -19.58
C GLU A 108 -11.90 -13.98 -18.62
N LYS A 109 -11.31 -14.69 -17.65
CA LYS A 109 -12.04 -15.40 -16.61
C LYS A 109 -12.94 -14.47 -15.78
N ASP A 110 -12.45 -13.29 -15.39
CA ASP A 110 -13.21 -12.29 -14.64
C ASP A 110 -14.24 -11.53 -15.52
N MET A 111 -14.29 -11.82 -16.83
CA MET A 111 -15.17 -11.19 -17.82
C MET A 111 -16.13 -12.19 -18.50
N ALA A 112 -16.07 -13.49 -18.18
CA ALA A 112 -16.79 -14.52 -18.94
C ALA A 112 -18.19 -14.86 -18.39
N GLU A 113 -18.31 -15.31 -17.14
CA GLU A 113 -19.57 -15.81 -16.58
C GLU A 113 -20.39 -14.70 -15.91
N ASP A 114 -19.82 -14.06 -14.89
CA ASP A 114 -20.35 -12.87 -14.24
C ASP A 114 -19.35 -11.74 -14.44
N PRO A 115 -19.44 -11.02 -15.58
CA PRO A 115 -18.43 -10.06 -15.97
C PRO A 115 -18.35 -8.93 -14.96
N ARG A 116 -17.17 -8.72 -14.39
CA ARG A 116 -16.90 -7.61 -13.48
C ARG A 116 -17.23 -6.25 -14.08
N PHE A 117 -17.10 -6.13 -15.40
CA PHE A 117 -17.44 -4.94 -16.15
C PHE A 117 -18.26 -5.33 -17.37
N ASN A 118 -19.36 -4.60 -17.59
CA ASN A 118 -20.16 -4.75 -18.79
C ASN A 118 -20.16 -3.41 -19.54
N PHE A 119 -19.83 -3.47 -20.83
CA PHE A 119 -19.74 -2.31 -21.71
C PHE A 119 -20.65 -2.52 -22.91
N PRO A 120 -21.31 -1.46 -23.43
CA PRO A 120 -22.08 -1.58 -24.64
C PRO A 120 -21.18 -1.96 -25.83
N ASP A 121 -21.74 -2.68 -26.81
CA ASP A 121 -21.03 -3.06 -28.02
C ASP A 121 -20.67 -1.84 -28.88
N VAL A 122 -21.51 -0.80 -28.83
CA VAL A 122 -21.34 0.46 -29.55
C VAL A 122 -21.60 1.63 -28.61
N GLY A 123 -20.77 2.68 -28.73
CA GLY A 123 -20.90 3.89 -27.93
C GLY A 123 -20.23 3.81 -26.56
N MET A 124 -20.45 4.84 -25.75
CA MET A 124 -19.87 4.93 -24.40
C MET A 124 -20.74 4.20 -23.38
N ALA A 125 -20.10 3.59 -22.38
CA ALA A 125 -20.81 3.19 -21.18
C ALA A 125 -21.35 4.43 -20.45
N LEU A 126 -22.61 4.37 -20.04
CA LEU A 126 -23.28 5.46 -19.34
C LEU A 126 -23.53 5.11 -17.88
N LEU A 127 -23.53 6.11 -17.02
CA LEU A 127 -23.94 5.96 -15.63
C LEU A 127 -25.42 5.55 -15.58
N THR A 128 -25.71 4.41 -14.95
CA THR A 128 -27.06 3.85 -14.87
C THR A 128 -27.85 4.33 -13.65
N ARG A 129 -27.17 4.97 -12.70
CA ARG A 129 -27.70 5.39 -11.40
C ARG A 129 -27.11 6.74 -10.96
N GLY A 130 -27.73 7.36 -9.97
CA GLY A 130 -27.28 8.63 -9.38
C GLY A 130 -27.71 9.87 -10.17
N ALA A 131 -27.33 11.04 -9.67
CA ALA A 131 -27.72 12.33 -10.24
C ALA A 131 -27.15 12.58 -11.65
N LYS A 132 -26.06 11.88 -12.00
CA LYS A 132 -25.40 11.95 -13.32
C LYS A 132 -25.84 10.83 -14.27
N LYS A 133 -26.97 10.16 -14.01
CA LYS A 133 -27.50 9.08 -14.87
C LYS A 133 -27.60 9.55 -16.33
N GLY A 134 -27.17 8.70 -17.26
CA GLY A 134 -27.16 8.99 -18.70
C GLY A 134 -25.92 9.74 -19.19
N GLN A 135 -25.07 10.25 -18.30
CA GLN A 135 -23.76 10.78 -18.68
C GLN A 135 -22.73 9.66 -18.88
N PRO A 136 -21.67 9.88 -19.67
CA PRO A 136 -20.59 8.91 -19.81
C PRO A 136 -19.99 8.51 -18.46
N ALA A 137 -19.85 7.20 -18.24
CA ALA A 137 -19.12 6.68 -17.10
C ALA A 137 -17.63 7.03 -17.22
N HIS A 138 -16.93 7.18 -16.10
CA HIS A 138 -15.49 7.41 -16.14
C HIS A 138 -14.75 6.18 -16.69
N MET A 139 -15.15 4.99 -16.24
CA MET A 139 -14.61 3.72 -16.72
C MET A 139 -15.24 3.32 -18.06
N GLN A 140 -14.42 3.11 -19.08
CA GLN A 140 -14.83 2.80 -20.45
C GLN A 140 -14.15 1.54 -20.98
N LYS A 141 -14.67 0.95 -22.07
CA LYS A 141 -13.99 -0.13 -22.79
C LYS A 141 -12.75 0.44 -23.50
N TRP A 142 -11.61 -0.24 -23.45
CA TRP A 142 -10.39 0.21 -24.11
C TRP A 142 -10.57 0.36 -25.64
N PRO A 143 -10.48 1.58 -26.20
CA PRO A 143 -10.74 1.82 -27.61
C PRO A 143 -9.46 1.77 -28.47
N GLY A 144 -8.31 1.46 -27.85
CA GLY A 144 -6.99 1.65 -28.43
C GLY A 144 -6.46 3.07 -28.25
N MET A 145 -5.14 3.22 -28.29
CA MET A 145 -4.44 4.47 -27.93
C MET A 145 -4.91 5.68 -28.76
N LYS A 146 -5.15 5.50 -30.07
CA LYS A 146 -5.57 6.57 -31.00
C LYS A 146 -6.86 7.28 -30.57
N ASN A 147 -7.78 6.54 -29.94
CA ASN A 147 -9.11 7.04 -29.57
C ASN A 147 -9.24 7.21 -28.04
N ALA A 148 -8.17 6.99 -27.30
CA ALA A 148 -8.16 7.13 -25.86
C ALA A 148 -8.04 8.60 -25.46
N LYS A 149 -8.78 8.97 -24.41
CA LYS A 149 -8.67 10.24 -23.71
C LYS A 149 -7.80 10.06 -22.47
N PRO A 150 -7.21 11.16 -21.95
CA PRO A 150 -6.40 11.09 -20.75
C PRO A 150 -7.24 10.79 -19.49
N LEU A 151 -6.55 10.44 -18.42
CA LEU A 151 -7.08 10.01 -17.13
C LEU A 151 -8.13 10.96 -16.57
N ARG A 152 -7.99 12.27 -16.76
CA ARG A 152 -8.97 13.25 -16.28
C ARG A 152 -10.38 12.98 -16.81
N ASP A 153 -10.48 12.53 -18.06
CA ASP A 153 -11.76 12.20 -18.69
C ASP A 153 -12.17 10.76 -18.40
N HIS A 154 -11.28 9.81 -18.71
CA HIS A 154 -11.60 8.39 -18.69
C HIS A 154 -10.44 7.50 -18.26
N SER A 155 -10.82 6.39 -17.64
CA SER A 155 -9.99 5.21 -17.48
C SER A 155 -10.58 4.05 -18.29
N TYR A 156 -9.75 3.09 -18.69
CA TYR A 156 -10.19 2.04 -19.59
C TYR A 156 -10.02 0.63 -19.04
N ILE A 157 -10.91 -0.29 -19.41
CA ILE A 157 -10.77 -1.72 -19.17
C ILE A 157 -10.37 -2.43 -20.47
N THR A 158 -9.33 -3.26 -20.41
CA THR A 158 -9.00 -4.24 -21.45
C THR A 158 -9.09 -5.64 -20.87
N THR A 159 -9.52 -6.60 -21.69
CA THR A 159 -9.49 -8.02 -21.34
C THR A 159 -8.14 -8.64 -21.72
N VAL A 160 -7.60 -9.52 -20.88
CA VAL A 160 -6.34 -10.25 -21.11
C VAL A 160 -6.53 -11.76 -21.02
N PRO A 161 -5.76 -12.55 -21.79
CA PRO A 161 -5.93 -13.99 -21.85
C PRO A 161 -5.68 -14.68 -20.51
N THR A 162 -6.35 -15.79 -20.28
CA THR A 162 -6.05 -16.68 -19.14
C THR A 162 -5.07 -17.77 -19.58
N PHE A 163 -3.85 -17.76 -19.03
CA PHE A 163 -2.86 -18.80 -19.33
C PHE A 163 -3.09 -20.05 -18.48
N LYS A 164 -3.39 -21.16 -19.14
CA LYS A 164 -3.50 -22.47 -18.50
C LYS A 164 -2.14 -22.93 -17.97
N PHE A 165 -2.17 -23.63 -16.84
CA PHE A 165 -1.03 -24.32 -16.26
C PHE A 165 -1.51 -25.57 -15.52
N THR A 166 -0.56 -26.45 -15.21
CA THR A 166 -0.82 -27.69 -14.49
C THR A 166 -0.09 -27.68 -13.16
N LEU A 167 -0.68 -28.33 -12.15
CA LEU A 167 -0.01 -28.68 -10.89
C LEU A 167 -0.06 -30.19 -10.76
N ARG A 168 1.10 -30.84 -10.65
CA ARG A 168 1.24 -32.30 -10.59
C ARG A 168 0.49 -33.01 -11.74
N GLY A 169 0.61 -32.45 -12.95
CA GLY A 169 -0.06 -32.96 -14.16
C GLY A 169 -1.57 -32.67 -14.27
N LYS A 170 -2.20 -32.04 -13.27
CA LYS A 170 -3.63 -31.69 -13.29
C LYS A 170 -3.83 -30.25 -13.74
N ALA A 171 -4.74 -30.02 -14.68
CA ALA A 171 -5.13 -28.67 -15.08
C ALA A 171 -5.84 -27.96 -13.93
N ILE A 172 -5.48 -26.69 -13.70
CA ILE A 172 -6.04 -25.86 -12.63
C ILE A 172 -6.94 -24.77 -13.22
N ASN A 173 -8.13 -24.63 -12.63
CA ASN A 173 -9.15 -23.69 -13.09
C ASN A 173 -9.47 -22.60 -12.06
N SER A 174 -9.11 -22.76 -10.77
CA SER A 174 -9.43 -21.77 -9.74
C SER A 174 -8.42 -21.67 -8.59
N ALA A 175 -8.39 -20.50 -7.93
CA ALA A 175 -7.61 -20.28 -6.72
C ALA A 175 -8.05 -21.16 -5.55
N THR A 176 -9.34 -21.50 -5.48
CA THR A 176 -9.86 -22.45 -4.48
C THR A 176 -9.25 -23.83 -4.66
N GLN A 177 -9.17 -24.34 -5.90
CA GLN A 177 -8.53 -25.64 -6.17
C GLN A 177 -7.05 -25.66 -5.73
N ILE A 178 -6.32 -24.57 -5.95
CA ILE A 178 -4.92 -24.45 -5.50
C ILE A 178 -4.84 -24.53 -3.98
N ARG A 179 -5.68 -23.75 -3.27
CA ARG A 179 -5.70 -23.72 -1.80
C ARG A 179 -6.06 -25.10 -1.23
N ASP A 180 -7.06 -25.77 -1.78
CA ASP A 180 -7.48 -27.11 -1.35
C ASP A 180 -6.41 -28.18 -1.58
N MET A 181 -5.68 -28.09 -2.70
CA MET A 181 -4.56 -28.99 -2.98
C MET A 181 -3.43 -28.80 -1.96
N ILE A 182 -3.10 -27.55 -1.64
CA ILE A 182 -2.06 -27.23 -0.66
C ILE A 182 -2.48 -27.66 0.76
N ALA A 183 -3.74 -27.40 1.14
CA ALA A 183 -4.27 -27.76 2.46
C ALA A 183 -4.17 -29.26 2.78
N LYS A 184 -4.18 -30.11 1.76
CA LYS A 184 -4.15 -31.59 1.88
C LYS A 184 -2.78 -32.20 1.57
N ALA A 185 -1.80 -31.40 1.15
CA ALA A 185 -0.51 -31.88 0.71
C ALA A 185 0.41 -32.21 1.91
N ASP A 186 1.12 -33.33 1.83
CA ASP A 186 2.33 -33.54 2.64
C ASP A 186 3.47 -32.61 2.18
N GLU A 187 4.60 -32.62 2.89
CA GLU A 187 5.72 -31.72 2.62
C GLU A 187 6.29 -31.89 1.20
N SER A 188 6.46 -33.13 0.74
CA SER A 188 6.98 -33.44 -0.60
C SER A 188 6.00 -33.00 -1.69
N GLN A 189 4.69 -33.23 -1.48
CA GLN A 189 3.65 -32.77 -2.39
C GLN A 189 3.54 -31.26 -2.44
N LEU A 190 3.68 -30.58 -1.29
CA LEU A 190 3.66 -29.13 -1.22
C LEU A 190 4.83 -28.55 -2.01
N GLU A 191 6.03 -29.09 -1.84
CA GLU A 191 7.21 -28.65 -2.58
C GLU A 191 6.96 -28.75 -4.10
N GLN A 192 6.50 -29.90 -4.58
CA GLN A 192 6.17 -30.07 -6.00
C GLN A 192 5.09 -29.10 -6.48
N ILE A 193 4.04 -28.88 -5.67
CA ILE A 193 2.97 -27.93 -6.00
C ILE A 193 3.55 -26.53 -6.15
N LEU A 194 4.42 -26.08 -5.24
CA LEU A 194 4.99 -24.73 -5.31
C LEU A 194 6.00 -24.61 -6.46
N GLN A 195 6.78 -25.66 -6.74
CA GLN A 195 7.67 -25.71 -7.91
C GLN A 195 6.87 -25.49 -9.21
N ASP A 196 5.74 -26.19 -9.37
CA ASP A 196 4.87 -26.04 -10.53
C ASP A 196 4.17 -24.67 -10.55
N LEU A 197 3.75 -24.16 -9.37
CA LEU A 197 3.03 -22.90 -9.23
C LEU A 197 3.88 -21.68 -9.62
N TYR A 198 5.20 -21.77 -9.45
CA TYR A 198 6.15 -20.70 -9.74
C TYR A 198 7.09 -21.01 -10.91
N GLY A 199 7.11 -22.25 -11.41
CA GLY A 199 8.05 -22.69 -12.45
C GLY A 199 9.51 -22.65 -12.01
N ASN A 200 9.76 -22.86 -10.71
CA ASN A 200 11.09 -22.79 -10.11
C ASN A 200 11.36 -24.08 -9.31
N PRO A 201 12.37 -24.89 -9.68
CA PRO A 201 12.68 -26.12 -8.96
C PRO A 201 13.18 -25.88 -7.52
N ASN A 202 13.72 -24.69 -7.23
CA ASN A 202 14.30 -24.37 -5.93
C ASN A 202 13.40 -23.38 -5.19
N ILE A 203 12.38 -23.90 -4.50
CA ILE A 203 11.47 -23.07 -3.70
C ILE A 203 12.12 -22.72 -2.35
N PRO A 204 12.19 -21.43 -1.98
CA PRO A 204 12.75 -21.04 -0.69
C PRO A 204 11.97 -21.64 0.50
N LYS A 205 12.68 -22.08 1.55
CA LYS A 205 12.08 -22.69 2.74
C LYS A 205 11.06 -21.79 3.44
N ASP A 206 11.32 -20.49 3.47
CA ASP A 206 10.41 -19.52 4.07
C ASP A 206 9.13 -19.29 3.23
N VAL A 207 9.13 -19.66 1.94
CA VAL A 207 7.91 -19.72 1.10
C VAL A 207 7.13 -20.99 1.42
N MET A 208 7.80 -22.14 1.55
CA MET A 208 7.16 -23.38 2.00
C MET A 208 6.42 -23.17 3.34
N GLN A 209 7.12 -22.62 4.34
CA GLN A 209 6.57 -22.33 5.66
C GLN A 209 5.40 -21.35 5.60
N LEU A 210 5.48 -20.30 4.76
CA LEU A 210 4.38 -19.38 4.55
C LEU A 210 3.10 -20.11 4.09
N PHE A 211 3.21 -21.00 3.10
CA PHE A 211 2.06 -21.73 2.58
C PHE A 211 1.50 -22.74 3.59
N GLN A 212 2.35 -23.44 4.34
CA GLN A 212 1.94 -24.32 5.44
C GLN A 212 1.16 -23.52 6.50
N ASN A 213 1.73 -22.41 6.96
CA ASN A 213 1.14 -21.59 8.00
C ASN A 213 -0.21 -20.97 7.58
N LYS A 214 -0.37 -20.61 6.31
CA LYS A 214 -1.57 -19.93 5.83
C LYS A 214 -2.68 -20.87 5.38
N LEU A 215 -2.33 -22.04 4.86
CA LEU A 215 -3.29 -22.92 4.19
C LEU A 215 -3.46 -24.30 4.84
N GLN A 216 -2.57 -24.70 5.75
CA GLN A 216 -2.66 -26.01 6.45
C GLN A 216 -2.97 -25.88 7.95
N SER A 217 -2.76 -24.71 8.56
CA SER A 217 -2.85 -24.51 10.02
C SER A 217 -4.27 -24.51 10.61
N GLY A 218 -5.32 -24.67 9.81
CA GLY A 218 -6.70 -24.80 10.29
C GLY A 218 -7.28 -23.59 11.01
N ILE A 219 -6.64 -22.42 10.96
CA ILE A 219 -7.12 -21.20 11.63
C ILE A 219 -8.29 -20.61 10.84
N THR A 220 -9.51 -20.87 11.32
CA THR A 220 -10.75 -20.23 10.85
C THR A 220 -10.83 -18.79 11.38
N SER A 221 -11.24 -17.83 10.55
CA SER A 221 -11.79 -16.57 11.07
C SER A 221 -13.05 -16.14 10.32
N GLU A 222 -13.88 -15.49 11.12
CA GLU A 222 -15.15 -14.84 10.91
C GLU A 222 -15.47 -14.34 9.49
N ASN A 223 -16.72 -14.55 9.10
CA ASN A 223 -17.34 -14.04 7.90
C ASN A 223 -17.30 -12.51 7.86
N TRP A 224 -16.36 -11.98 7.09
CA TRP A 224 -16.41 -10.62 6.58
C TRP A 224 -16.94 -10.66 5.14
N GLU A 225 -18.12 -10.10 4.89
CA GLU A 225 -18.63 -9.95 3.53
C GLU A 225 -17.91 -8.79 2.83
N GLU A 226 -17.29 -9.08 1.68
CA GLU A 226 -16.67 -8.08 0.82
C GLU A 226 -17.73 -7.19 0.16
N PRO A 227 -17.54 -5.86 0.11
CA PRO A 227 -18.33 -5.01 -0.78
C PRO A 227 -18.10 -5.45 -2.23
N SER A 228 -19.17 -5.46 -3.03
CA SER A 228 -19.09 -5.69 -4.47
C SER A 228 -18.13 -4.68 -5.14
N LEU A 229 -17.60 -5.03 -6.32
CA LEU A 229 -16.73 -4.13 -7.10
C LEU A 229 -17.41 -2.77 -7.35
N TYR A 230 -18.73 -2.78 -7.60
CA TYR A 230 -19.52 -1.57 -7.72
C TYR A 230 -19.50 -0.74 -6.43
N GLU A 231 -19.67 -1.36 -5.27
CA GLU A 231 -19.57 -0.67 -3.99
C GLU A 231 -18.17 -0.14 -3.71
N ALA A 232 -17.12 -0.87 -4.09
CA ALA A 232 -15.74 -0.41 -3.93
C ALA A 232 -15.40 0.79 -4.83
N ILE A 233 -15.84 0.77 -6.10
CA ILE A 233 -15.66 1.88 -7.04
C ILE A 233 -16.51 3.08 -6.59
N MET A 234 -17.76 2.83 -6.19
CA MET A 234 -18.65 3.88 -5.70
C MET A 234 -18.13 4.48 -4.39
N GLU A 235 -17.62 3.68 -3.46
CA GLU A 235 -16.99 4.15 -2.23
C GLU A 235 -15.75 5.00 -2.57
N ALA A 236 -14.86 4.55 -3.44
CA ALA A 236 -13.70 5.33 -3.86
C ALA A 236 -14.09 6.67 -4.50
N GLN A 237 -15.05 6.66 -5.43
CA GLN A 237 -15.57 7.89 -6.07
C GLN A 237 -16.20 8.84 -5.05
N LEU A 238 -16.98 8.31 -4.11
CA LEU A 238 -17.60 9.08 -3.05
C LEU A 238 -16.59 9.60 -2.04
N THR A 239 -15.51 8.86 -1.77
CA THR A 239 -14.45 9.28 -0.85
C THR A 239 -13.71 10.47 -1.45
N HIS A 240 -13.43 10.43 -2.76
CA HIS A 240 -12.81 11.53 -3.49
C HIS A 240 -13.67 12.81 -3.47
N ASP A 241 -14.97 12.72 -3.79
CA ASP A 241 -15.91 13.87 -3.77
C ASP A 241 -16.06 14.49 -2.36
N VAL A 242 -15.89 13.67 -1.31
CA VAL A 242 -15.99 14.08 0.10
C VAL A 242 -14.66 14.63 0.62
N GLU A 243 -13.54 14.06 0.19
CA GLU A 243 -12.20 14.56 0.45
C GLU A 243 -12.03 15.98 -0.06
N GLU A 244 -12.57 16.33 -1.24
CA GLU A 244 -12.55 17.73 -1.71
C GLU A 244 -13.21 18.73 -0.75
N LYS A 245 -14.15 18.28 0.10
CA LYS A 245 -14.94 19.14 1.00
C LYS A 245 -14.48 19.13 2.46
N ILE A 246 -13.72 18.12 2.88
CA ILE A 246 -13.25 17.98 4.26
C ILE A 246 -11.82 18.50 4.37
N THR A 247 -11.57 19.37 5.35
CA THR A 247 -10.21 19.86 5.65
C THR A 247 -9.58 19.11 6.82
N LYS A 248 -8.24 19.11 6.89
CA LYS A 248 -7.47 18.59 8.05
C LYS A 248 -7.84 19.28 9.37
N ARG A 249 -8.31 20.53 9.31
CA ARG A 249 -8.66 21.33 10.50
C ARG A 249 -10.07 21.08 11.02
N THR A 250 -10.97 20.52 10.22
CA THR A 250 -12.36 20.25 10.66
C THR A 250 -12.37 19.23 11.80
N PRO A 251 -12.91 19.54 12.99
CA PRO A 251 -12.97 18.58 14.10
C PRO A 251 -13.72 17.30 13.69
N MET A 252 -13.22 16.13 14.10
CA MET A 252 -13.87 14.84 13.78
C MET A 252 -15.34 14.81 14.23
N GLY A 253 -15.66 15.44 15.36
CA GLY A 253 -17.03 15.55 15.86
C GLY A 253 -17.96 16.28 14.88
N ASP A 254 -17.46 17.29 14.16
CA ASP A 254 -18.25 18.06 13.22
C ASP A 254 -18.38 17.33 11.88
N VAL A 255 -17.33 16.63 11.43
CA VAL A 255 -17.41 15.72 10.27
C VAL A 255 -18.47 14.63 10.50
N VAL A 256 -18.49 14.02 11.69
CA VAL A 256 -19.49 13.00 12.04
C VAL A 256 -20.90 13.60 12.10
N LYS A 257 -21.08 14.79 12.67
CA LYS A 257 -22.38 15.49 12.70
C LYS A 257 -22.88 15.80 11.29
N ASP A 258 -22.01 16.24 10.41
CA ASP A 258 -22.36 16.55 9.02
C ASP A 258 -22.81 15.29 8.28
N PHE A 259 -22.12 14.16 8.48
CA PHE A 259 -22.51 12.88 7.87
C PHE A 259 -23.83 12.35 8.43
N TYR A 260 -24.13 12.60 9.71
CA TYR A 260 -25.41 12.24 10.30
C TYR A 260 -26.57 13.07 9.78
N LYS A 261 -26.34 14.36 9.51
CA LYS A 261 -27.37 15.30 9.03
C LYS A 261 -27.50 15.35 7.52
N SER A 262 -26.54 14.79 6.79
CA SER A 262 -26.54 14.88 5.33
C SER A 262 -27.63 14.02 4.71
N ASP A 263 -28.38 14.65 3.80
CA ASP A 263 -29.37 14.04 2.92
C ASP A 263 -28.77 13.58 1.59
N ALA A 264 -27.44 13.68 1.45
CA ALA A 264 -26.78 13.33 0.21
C ALA A 264 -27.03 11.83 -0.13
N PRO A 265 -27.19 11.48 -1.43
CA PRO A 265 -27.63 10.14 -1.83
C PRO A 265 -26.81 8.99 -1.23
N GLN A 266 -25.52 9.20 -1.00
CA GLN A 266 -24.60 8.24 -0.39
C GLN A 266 -24.90 7.87 1.07
N PHE A 267 -25.75 8.65 1.75
CA PHE A 267 -26.16 8.40 3.14
C PHE A 267 -27.58 7.82 3.24
N LYS A 268 -28.34 7.79 2.14
CA LYS A 268 -29.72 7.27 2.10
C LYS A 268 -29.74 5.79 2.48
N GLY A 269 -30.58 5.42 3.45
CA GLY A 269 -30.69 4.06 3.97
C GLY A 269 -29.54 3.58 4.87
N LYS A 270 -28.50 4.41 5.11
CA LYS A 270 -27.37 4.03 5.98
C LYS A 270 -27.63 4.34 7.44
N SER A 271 -27.29 3.38 8.31
CA SER A 271 -27.36 3.54 9.77
C SER A 271 -26.40 4.63 10.27
N LYS A 272 -26.67 5.18 11.47
CA LYS A 272 -25.75 6.12 12.15
C LYS A 272 -24.36 5.51 12.33
N ALA A 273 -24.27 4.23 12.70
CA ALA A 273 -22.99 3.53 12.82
C ALA A 273 -22.20 3.53 11.50
N LYS A 274 -22.86 3.25 10.37
CA LYS A 274 -22.21 3.24 9.05
C LYS A 274 -21.78 4.65 8.62
N ARG A 275 -22.63 5.66 8.86
CA ARG A 275 -22.29 7.07 8.59
C ARG A 275 -21.08 7.54 9.43
N ARG A 276 -20.95 7.07 10.68
CA ARG A 276 -19.79 7.35 11.54
C ARG A 276 -18.51 6.72 11.01
N GLN A 277 -18.57 5.46 10.57
CA GLN A 277 -17.43 4.79 9.94
C GLN A 277 -16.96 5.55 8.69
N MET A 278 -17.90 6.00 7.86
CA MET A 278 -17.59 6.79 6.67
C MET A 278 -16.94 8.14 7.04
N ALA A 279 -17.43 8.84 8.07
CA ALA A 279 -16.84 10.09 8.54
C ALA A 279 -15.40 9.90 9.04
N ILE A 280 -15.15 8.83 9.79
CA ILE A 280 -13.81 8.48 10.29
C ILE A 280 -12.87 8.16 9.12
N ALA A 281 -13.31 7.34 8.16
CA ALA A 281 -12.50 6.95 7.01
C ALA A 281 -12.12 8.16 6.13
N ALA A 282 -13.07 9.08 5.88
CA ALA A 282 -12.81 10.29 5.11
C ALA A 282 -11.84 11.22 5.83
N LYS A 283 -11.98 11.38 7.16
CA LYS A 283 -11.08 12.21 7.96
C LYS A 283 -9.67 11.64 8.07
N LEU A 284 -9.54 10.32 8.26
CA LEU A 284 -8.23 9.65 8.29
C LEU A 284 -7.50 9.79 6.96
N SER A 285 -8.21 9.62 5.84
CA SER A 285 -7.61 9.78 4.51
C SER A 285 -7.07 11.21 4.32
N LYS A 286 -7.74 12.24 4.86
CA LYS A 286 -7.20 13.61 4.92
C LYS A 286 -6.08 13.83 5.91
N MET A 287 -6.04 13.09 7.02
CA MET A 287 -4.93 13.18 7.98
C MET A 287 -3.66 12.51 7.44
N ASP A 288 -3.80 11.51 6.58
CA ASP A 288 -2.69 10.78 5.94
C ASP A 288 -2.08 11.51 4.72
N GLU A 289 -2.76 12.52 4.18
CA GLU A 289 -2.15 13.45 3.22
C GLU A 289 -0.97 14.16 3.90
N LYS A 290 0.25 14.04 3.35
CA LYS A 290 1.39 14.87 3.79
C LYS A 290 1.05 16.34 3.47
N GLU A 291 1.33 17.26 4.40
CA GLU A 291 1.21 18.69 4.09
C GLU A 291 2.13 19.02 2.90
N ASP A 292 1.58 19.66 1.87
CA ASP A 292 2.41 20.43 0.95
C ASP A 292 2.99 21.59 1.77
N ASP A 293 4.20 21.40 2.30
CA ASP A 293 5.03 22.41 2.95
C ASP A 293 5.46 23.54 1.98
N ALA A 294 4.76 23.74 0.86
CA ALA A 294 5.14 24.72 -0.15
C ALA A 294 4.86 26.18 0.27
N ASP A 295 3.91 26.42 1.17
CA ASP A 295 3.54 27.79 1.59
C ASP A 295 4.26 28.29 2.85
N LEU A 296 4.85 27.40 3.66
CA LEU A 296 5.68 27.74 4.83
C LEU A 296 7.14 28.05 4.47
N LEU A 297 7.56 27.77 3.24
CA LEU A 297 8.96 27.74 2.80
C LEU A 297 9.35 28.86 1.83
N LYS A 298 8.42 29.74 1.44
CA LYS A 298 8.74 30.92 0.62
C LYS A 298 9.48 31.96 1.45
N GLY A 299 10.81 31.98 1.34
CA GLY A 299 11.66 33.05 1.88
C GLY A 299 12.88 32.59 2.68
N PHE A 300 13.02 31.30 2.98
CA PHE A 300 14.18 30.76 3.69
C PHE A 300 15.10 29.98 2.76
N ASP A 301 16.41 30.05 3.01
CA ASP A 301 17.37 29.22 2.28
C ASP A 301 17.14 27.72 2.59
N PRO A 302 17.57 26.80 1.71
CA PRO A 302 17.28 25.37 1.84
C PRO A 302 17.74 24.73 3.15
N LYS A 303 18.79 25.25 3.78
CA LYS A 303 19.30 24.73 5.06
C LYS A 303 18.40 25.16 6.20
N THR A 304 17.99 26.43 6.22
CA THR A 304 17.04 26.98 7.20
C THR A 304 15.66 26.34 7.07
N ALA A 305 15.18 26.16 5.84
CA ALA A 305 13.94 25.44 5.55
C ALA A 305 13.93 24.02 6.16
N ARG A 306 15.01 23.25 5.94
CA ARG A 306 15.16 21.90 6.50
C ARG A 306 15.25 21.91 8.02
N ALA A 307 15.93 22.88 8.61
CA ALA A 307 16.04 23.03 10.06
C ALA A 307 14.67 23.31 10.70
N LEU A 308 13.85 24.17 10.08
CA LEU A 308 12.50 24.49 10.54
C LEU A 308 11.55 23.29 10.43
N VAL A 309 11.63 22.51 9.35
CA VAL A 309 10.88 21.25 9.19
C VAL A 309 11.29 20.24 10.26
N HIS A 310 12.59 20.09 10.52
CA HIS A 310 13.08 19.18 11.55
C HIS A 310 12.62 19.60 12.95
N LEU A 311 12.60 20.91 13.22
CA LEU A 311 12.15 21.47 14.48
C LEU A 311 10.65 21.24 14.72
N LYS A 312 9.79 21.49 13.72
CA LYS A 312 8.34 21.19 13.79
C LYS A 312 8.09 19.69 13.99
N THR A 313 8.91 18.84 13.37
CA THR A 313 8.86 17.38 13.56
C THR A 313 9.22 16.98 14.98
N LYS A 314 10.21 17.64 15.59
CA LYS A 314 10.70 17.36 16.94
C LYS A 314 9.76 17.86 18.04
N TYR A 315 8.99 18.92 17.75
CA TYR A 315 8.01 19.54 18.67
C TYR A 315 6.63 19.67 18.01
N PRO A 316 5.93 18.55 17.75
CA PRO A 316 4.63 18.56 17.07
C PRO A 316 3.52 19.26 17.87
N GLN A 317 3.70 19.42 19.18
CA GLN A 317 2.80 20.13 20.08
C GLN A 317 2.97 21.65 20.07
N ALA A 318 3.98 22.20 19.38
CA ALA A 318 4.22 23.64 19.36
C ALA A 318 3.31 24.33 18.32
N ASP A 319 2.57 25.34 18.77
CA ASP A 319 1.57 26.03 17.94
C ASP A 319 2.19 26.85 16.79
N ASN A 320 3.47 27.23 16.92
CA ASN A 320 4.22 27.96 15.92
C ASN A 320 5.74 27.76 16.06
N VAL A 321 6.50 28.21 15.04
CA VAL A 321 7.96 28.07 14.97
C VAL A 321 8.68 28.68 16.18
N LEU A 322 8.22 29.83 16.69
CA LEU A 322 8.82 30.47 17.85
C LEU A 322 8.63 29.64 19.13
N SER A 323 7.44 29.06 19.32
CA SER A 323 7.19 28.13 20.42
C SER A 323 7.96 26.81 20.28
N ALA A 324 8.20 26.33 19.06
CA ALA A 324 9.03 25.15 18.81
C ALA A 324 10.52 25.43 19.11
N LEU A 325 11.01 26.64 18.77
CA LEU A 325 12.36 27.09 19.10
C LEU A 325 12.54 27.24 20.62
N LEU A 326 11.59 27.88 21.30
CA LEU A 326 11.61 28.02 22.77
C LEU A 326 11.62 26.65 23.46
N ALA A 327 10.80 25.71 22.99
CA ALA A 327 10.77 24.35 23.53
C ALA A 327 12.07 23.56 23.25
N ASP A 328 12.75 23.82 22.12
CA ASP A 328 14.07 23.22 21.84
C ASP A 328 15.17 23.79 22.73
N VAL A 329 15.19 25.10 22.95
CA VAL A 329 16.12 25.77 23.87
C VAL A 329 15.90 25.28 25.31
N GLU A 330 14.67 25.30 25.82
CA GLU A 330 14.36 24.81 27.17
C GLU A 330 14.71 23.33 27.37
N LYS A 331 14.51 22.50 26.35
CA LYS A 331 14.87 21.09 26.41
C LYS A 331 16.39 20.90 26.41
N ASN A 332 17.11 21.64 25.58
CA ASN A 332 18.57 21.57 25.53
C ASN A 332 19.21 22.05 26.85
N GLU A 333 18.63 23.06 27.51
CA GLU A 333 19.06 23.49 28.86
C GLU A 333 18.79 22.40 29.91
N ARG A 334 17.58 21.82 29.94
CA ARG A 334 17.25 20.73 30.88
C ARG A 334 18.06 19.45 30.66
N ASP A 335 18.39 19.13 29.41
CA ASP A 335 19.21 17.96 29.07
C ASP A 335 20.68 18.22 29.43
N GLY A 336 21.15 19.47 29.32
CA GLY A 336 22.44 19.92 29.88
C GLY A 336 22.54 19.70 31.39
N ASP A 337 21.59 20.24 32.15
CA ASP A 337 21.55 20.10 33.62
C ASP A 337 21.54 18.64 34.09
N LYS A 338 20.81 17.76 33.38
CA LYS A 338 20.79 16.32 33.69
C LYS A 338 22.11 15.63 33.39
N THR A 339 22.79 16.05 32.33
CA THR A 339 24.08 15.46 31.92
C THR A 339 25.16 15.86 32.93
N ASP A 340 25.15 17.11 33.37
CA ASP A 340 26.06 17.61 34.40
C ASP A 340 25.82 16.94 35.75
N PHE A 341 24.56 16.79 36.17
CA PHE A 341 24.20 16.05 37.39
C PHE A 341 24.64 14.57 37.34
N LYS A 342 24.54 13.94 36.17
CA LYS A 342 24.95 12.54 35.99
C LYS A 342 26.48 12.39 36.04
N HIS A 343 27.22 13.29 35.40
CA HIS A 343 28.68 13.33 35.50
C HIS A 343 29.14 13.58 36.94
N GLU A 344 28.46 14.45 37.70
CA GLU A 344 28.78 14.71 39.10
C GLU A 344 28.57 13.46 39.98
N GLN A 345 27.49 12.70 39.76
CA GLN A 345 27.28 11.41 40.43
C GLN A 345 28.33 10.36 40.06
N GLU A 346 28.71 10.26 38.79
CA GLU A 346 29.74 9.33 38.33
C GLU A 346 31.11 9.68 38.90
N LEU A 347 31.48 10.97 38.92
CA LEU A 347 32.70 11.47 39.58
C LEU A 347 32.69 11.17 41.08
N SER A 348 31.57 11.37 41.77
CA SER A 348 31.43 11.02 43.18
C SER A 348 31.67 9.54 43.46
N LYS A 349 31.15 8.64 42.59
CA LYS A 349 31.38 7.19 42.69
C LYS A 349 32.83 6.82 42.42
N LEU A 350 33.45 7.43 41.42
CA LEU A 350 34.85 7.19 41.08
C LEU A 350 35.78 7.63 42.22
N THR A 351 35.53 8.80 42.82
CA THR A 351 36.30 9.30 43.97
C THR A 351 36.21 8.34 45.15
N LYS A 352 35.01 7.85 45.49
CA LYS A 352 34.83 6.85 46.56
C LYS A 352 35.56 5.54 46.25
N ALA A 353 35.53 5.07 45.02
CA ALA A 353 36.25 3.86 44.61
C ALA A 353 37.77 4.03 44.72
N ILE A 354 38.29 5.19 44.33
CA ILE A 354 39.71 5.53 44.48
C ILE A 354 40.11 5.56 45.96
N GLU A 355 39.31 6.15 46.84
CA GLU A 355 39.59 6.16 48.29
C GLU A 355 39.64 4.75 48.89
N VAL A 356 38.73 3.86 48.47
CA VAL A 356 38.72 2.46 48.89
C VAL A 356 39.98 1.74 48.42
N LEU A 357 40.33 1.86 47.14
CA LEU A 357 41.54 1.25 46.58
C LEU A 357 42.81 1.78 47.25
N GLN A 358 42.88 3.08 47.55
CA GLN A 358 44.00 3.66 48.30
C GLN A 358 44.12 3.07 49.71
N LYS A 359 43.00 2.83 50.40
CA LYS A 359 43.00 2.15 51.71
C LYS A 359 43.46 0.70 51.58
N GLU A 360 42.98 -0.05 50.60
CA GLU A 360 43.39 -1.44 50.36
C GLU A 360 44.87 -1.55 50.01
N ILE A 361 45.37 -0.69 49.11
CA ILE A 361 46.80 -0.62 48.77
C ILE A 361 47.64 -0.32 50.02
N LYS A 362 47.18 0.58 50.90
CA LYS A 362 47.88 0.90 52.16
C LYS A 362 47.90 -0.31 53.10
N VAL A 363 46.81 -1.07 53.19
CA VAL A 363 46.75 -2.32 53.98
C VAL A 363 47.71 -3.36 53.40
N LEU A 364 47.67 -3.62 52.09
CA LEU A 364 48.53 -4.59 51.42
C LEU A 364 50.03 -4.26 51.58
N LYS A 365 50.40 -2.98 51.45
CA LYS A 365 51.78 -2.51 51.69
C LYS A 365 52.22 -2.74 53.14
N ASN A 366 51.32 -2.54 54.12
CA ASN A 366 51.62 -2.80 55.52
C ASN A 366 51.71 -4.30 55.86
N THR A 367 50.97 -5.15 55.15
CA THR A 367 51.01 -6.62 55.35
C THR A 367 52.26 -7.23 54.73
N GLN A 368 52.71 -6.76 53.56
CA GLN A 368 53.97 -7.20 52.95
C GLN A 368 55.21 -6.75 53.73
N GLY A 369 55.13 -5.63 54.47
CA GLY A 369 56.19 -5.18 55.37
C GLY A 369 56.34 -6.01 56.66
N LYS A 370 55.40 -6.90 56.98
CA LYS A 370 55.40 -7.75 58.18
C LYS A 370 55.79 -9.22 57.94
N ILE A 371 56.12 -9.59 56.69
CA ILE A 371 56.55 -10.95 56.29
C ILE A 371 58.06 -10.96 55.98
N LYS A 372 58.84 -10.09 56.62
CA LYS A 372 60.31 -10.14 56.61
C LYS A 372 60.85 -10.29 58.01
#